data_AF-A0A7G7G8K0-F1
#
_entry.id   AF-A0A7G7G8K0-F1
#
_cell.length_a   1.000
_cell.length_b   1.000
_cell.length_c   1.000
_cell.angle_alpha   90.00
_cell.angle_beta   90.00
_cell.angle_gamma   90.00
#
_symmetry.space_group_name_H-M   'P 1'
#
loop_
_entity.id
_entity.type
_entity.pdbx_description
1 polymer ?
#
loop_
_entity_poly.entity_id
_entity_poly.type
_entity_poly.pdbx_seq_one_letter_code
_entity_poly.pdbx_strand_id
1 'polypeptide(L)'
;MAVNLEQIGTRLGFYMRIKGLDIFAMGERTNTSATLISNIVSGKNYSMDELLSVLNNLPNLNSHWVIYGEGNIFKEENIALSSLDADLMHKNRMKHLTEMQKLLEVLDEIERTKKNTSKVDELKARISELTKKL
;
A
#
# COMPACT_ATOMS: atom_id res chain seq x y z
N MET A 1 2.32 30.68 12.84
CA MET A 1 1.43 29.50 12.77
C MET A 1 2.01 28.43 13.67
N ALA A 2 1.22 27.85 14.57
CA ALA A 2 1.69 26.78 15.44
C ALA A 2 1.90 25.50 14.61
N VAL A 3 3.00 24.80 14.85
CA VAL A 3 3.30 23.52 14.21
C VAL A 3 2.30 22.49 14.75
N ASN A 4 1.48 21.91 13.87
CA ASN A 4 0.50 20.88 14.25
C ASN A 4 1.12 19.48 14.09
N LEU A 5 1.36 18.81 15.23
CA LEU A 5 2.00 17.48 15.28
C LEU A 5 1.19 16.40 14.56
N GLU A 6 -0.15 16.49 14.54
CA GLU A 6 -1.00 15.53 13.82
C GLU A 6 -0.84 15.66 12.30
N GLN A 7 -0.68 16.89 11.81
CA GLN A 7 -0.44 17.12 10.39
C GLN A 7 0.94 16.63 9.95
N ILE A 8 1.96 16.81 10.78
CA ILE A 8 3.29 16.22 10.57
C ILE A 8 3.19 14.70 10.48
N GLY A 9 2.53 14.07 11.44
CA GLY A 9 2.33 12.62 11.46
C GLY A 9 1.60 12.12 10.21
N THR A 10 0.55 12.83 9.79
CA THR A 10 -0.20 12.53 8.57
C THR A 10 0.68 12.60 7.31
N ARG A 11 1.52 13.65 7.20
CA ARG A 11 2.43 13.82 6.05
C ARG A 11 3.53 12.76 6.02
N LEU A 12 4.12 12.43 7.17
CA LEU A 12 5.09 11.34 7.25
C LEU A 12 4.45 9.98 6.90
N GLY A 13 3.25 9.71 7.43
CA GLY A 13 2.49 8.50 7.10
C GLY A 13 2.13 8.40 5.61
N PHE A 14 1.84 9.53 4.97
CA PHE A 14 1.64 9.58 3.52
C PHE A 14 2.89 9.18 2.73
N TYR A 15 4.05 9.73 3.10
CA TYR A 15 5.34 9.33 2.51
C TYR A 15 5.62 7.83 2.71
N MET A 16 5.40 7.31 3.92
CA MET A 16 5.57 5.88 4.22
C MET A 16 4.70 5.01 3.31
N ARG A 17 3.44 5.40 3.09
CA ARG A 17 2.53 4.70 2.18
C ARG A 17 3.01 4.71 0.73
N ILE A 18 3.51 5.84 0.23
CA ILE A 18 4.07 5.93 -1.14
C ILE A 18 5.25 4.96 -1.30
N LYS A 19 6.10 4.84 -0.27
CA LYS A 19 7.27 3.97 -0.27
C LYS A 19 6.96 2.52 0.12
N GLY A 20 5.72 2.19 0.49
CA GLY A 20 5.34 0.86 0.96
C GLY A 20 6.05 0.45 2.25
N LEU A 21 6.36 1.41 3.12
CA LEU A 21 7.04 1.19 4.39
C LEU A 21 6.03 1.11 5.53
N ASP A 22 6.15 0.09 6.36
CA ASP A 22 5.49 0.05 7.66
C ASP A 22 6.36 0.74 8.74
N ILE A 23 5.86 0.79 9.97
CA ILE A 23 6.53 1.46 11.10
C ILE A 23 7.89 0.80 11.41
N PHE A 24 7.99 -0.53 11.30
CA PHE A 24 9.22 -1.27 11.60
C PHE A 24 10.28 -1.04 10.53
N ALA A 25 9.91 -1.21 9.25
CA ALA A 25 10.78 -0.96 8.12
C ALA A 25 11.27 0.50 8.07
N MET A 26 10.40 1.45 8.47
CA MET A 26 10.79 2.84 8.60
C MET A 26 11.80 3.05 9.73
N GLY A 27 11.58 2.44 10.89
CA GLY A 27 12.51 2.49 12.02
C GLY A 27 13.90 1.94 11.66
N GLU A 28 13.97 0.79 10.99
CA GLU A 28 15.23 0.23 10.49
C GLU A 28 15.91 1.18 9.50
N ARG A 29 15.14 1.76 8.56
CA ARG A 29 15.67 2.66 7.53
C ARG A 29 16.27 3.94 8.11
N THR A 30 15.66 4.50 9.15
CA THR A 30 16.13 5.74 9.79
C THR A 30 17.01 5.49 11.01
N ASN A 31 17.36 4.23 11.29
CA ASN A 31 18.13 3.81 12.48
C ASN A 31 17.52 4.35 13.78
N THR A 32 16.20 4.22 13.92
CA THR A 32 15.41 4.69 15.06
C THR A 32 14.41 3.64 15.52
N SER A 33 13.90 3.76 16.74
CA SER A 33 12.92 2.78 17.24
C SER A 33 11.57 2.86 16.51
N ALA A 34 10.94 1.71 16.29
CA ALA A 34 9.57 1.64 15.75
C ALA A 34 8.57 2.43 16.63
N THR A 35 8.80 2.46 17.94
CA THR A 35 8.01 3.27 18.89
C THR A 35 8.09 4.76 18.55
N LEU A 36 9.29 5.28 18.27
CA LEU A 36 9.44 6.68 17.90
C LEU A 36 8.71 7.00 16.58
N ILE A 37 8.83 6.14 15.57
CA ILE A 37 8.10 6.32 14.31
C ILE A 37 6.58 6.31 14.55
N SER A 38 6.07 5.37 15.35
CA SER A 38 4.65 5.30 15.72
C SER A 38 4.16 6.57 16.42
N ASN A 39 4.96 7.09 17.35
CA ASN A 39 4.72 8.34 18.07
C ASN A 39 4.63 9.53 17.11
N ILE A 40 5.59 9.65 16.18
CA ILE A 40 5.59 10.72 15.17
C ILE A 40 4.36 10.64 14.27
N VAL A 41 4.05 9.45 13.73
CA VAL A 41 2.89 9.22 12.84
C VAL A 41 1.57 9.53 13.57
N SER A 42 1.50 9.20 14.87
CA SER A 42 0.33 9.48 15.71
C SER A 42 0.26 10.92 16.21
N GLY A 43 1.28 11.74 15.95
CA GLY A 43 1.35 13.14 16.40
C GLY A 43 1.57 13.31 17.90
N LYS A 44 2.15 12.33 18.61
CA LYS A 44 2.21 12.30 20.08
C LYS A 44 3.56 11.81 20.59
N ASN A 45 4.00 12.31 21.75
CA ASN A 45 5.16 11.79 22.50
C ASN A 45 6.48 11.74 21.69
N TYR A 46 6.80 12.83 21.01
CA TYR A 46 8.11 13.05 20.37
C TYR A 46 8.47 14.54 20.42
N SER A 47 9.77 14.80 20.32
CA SER A 47 10.39 16.13 20.26
C SER A 47 10.76 16.49 18.82
N MET A 48 10.96 17.79 18.57
CA MET A 48 11.37 18.25 17.25
C MET A 48 12.74 17.68 16.83
N ASP A 49 13.67 17.51 17.78
CA ASP A 49 14.99 16.91 17.50
C ASP A 49 14.88 15.45 17.08
N GLU A 50 13.98 14.69 17.70
CA GLU A 50 13.71 13.31 17.28
C GLU A 50 13.10 13.24 15.88
N LEU A 51 12.18 14.14 15.54
CA LEU A 51 11.64 14.26 14.18
C LEU A 51 12.75 14.60 13.19
N LEU A 52 13.59 15.59 13.49
CA LEU A 52 14.68 16.00 12.61
C LEU A 52 15.71 14.87 12.43
N SER A 53 16.00 14.10 13.48
CA SER A 53 16.86 12.91 13.39
C SER A 53 16.29 11.89 12.39
N VAL A 54 14.99 11.60 12.45
CA VAL A 54 14.32 10.72 11.48
C VAL A 54 14.41 11.30 10.06
N LEU A 55 14.07 12.58 9.89
CA LEU A 55 14.05 13.24 8.57
C LEU A 55 15.43 13.38 7.93
N ASN A 56 16.48 13.59 8.73
CA ASN A 56 17.86 13.70 8.24
C ASN A 56 18.37 12.38 7.64
N ASN A 57 17.83 11.24 8.09
CA ASN A 57 18.12 9.92 7.53
C ASN A 57 17.30 9.60 6.26
N LEU A 58 16.51 10.55 5.77
CA LEU A 58 15.68 10.40 4.56
C LEU A 58 16.14 11.41 3.50
N PRO A 59 17.24 11.12 2.77
CA PRO A 59 17.86 12.09 1.85
C PRO A 59 16.90 12.58 0.76
N ASN A 60 15.98 11.72 0.33
CA ASN A 60 15.05 12.01 -0.76
C ASN A 60 13.77 12.73 -0.30
N LEU A 61 13.51 12.82 1.00
CA LEU A 61 12.31 13.45 1.56
C LEU A 61 12.58 14.92 1.87
N ASN A 62 11.67 15.79 1.43
CA ASN A 62 11.71 17.20 1.79
C ASN A 62 11.19 17.41 3.22
N SER A 63 12.11 17.63 4.17
CA SER A 63 11.78 17.90 5.57
C SER A 63 10.89 19.14 5.73
N HIS A 64 11.05 20.15 4.89
CA HIS A 64 10.22 21.37 4.93
C HIS A 64 8.76 21.05 4.61
N TRP A 65 8.52 20.21 3.60
CA TRP A 65 7.18 19.74 3.27
C TRP A 65 6.56 18.93 4.42
N VAL A 66 7.32 18.07 5.09
CA VAL A 66 6.79 17.30 6.24
C VAL A 66 6.37 18.23 7.39
N ILE A 67 7.18 19.26 7.70
CA ILE A 67 6.95 20.13 8.86
C ILE A 67 5.83 21.14 8.56
N TYR A 68 5.88 21.80 7.41
CA TYR A 68 5.00 22.94 7.10
C TYR A 68 3.91 22.61 6.08
N GLY A 69 4.06 21.53 5.30
CA GLY A 69 3.14 21.19 4.22
C GLY A 69 3.37 21.96 2.92
N GLU A 70 4.47 22.70 2.82
CA GLU A 70 4.78 23.57 1.68
C GLU A 70 5.86 22.95 0.78
N GLY A 71 5.72 23.16 -0.54
CA GLY A 71 6.65 22.66 -1.55
C GLY A 71 6.42 21.21 -2.00
N ASN A 72 7.43 20.65 -2.68
CA ASN A 72 7.39 19.28 -3.20
C ASN A 72 7.76 18.26 -2.11
N ILE A 73 7.15 17.07 -2.17
CA ILE A 73 7.38 15.96 -1.22
C ILE A 73 8.82 15.47 -1.31
N PHE A 74 9.32 15.31 -2.54
CA PHE A 74 10.66 14.82 -2.80
C PHE A 74 11.58 15.98 -3.13
N LYS A 75 12.84 15.90 -2.70
CA LYS A 75 13.87 16.86 -3.09
C LYS A 75 14.22 16.65 -4.58
N GLU A 76 14.23 17.72 -5.36
CA GLU A 76 14.45 17.68 -6.81
C GLU A 76 15.86 17.22 -7.20
N GLU A 77 16.83 17.32 -6.29
CA GLU A 77 18.25 17.05 -6.57
C GLU A 77 18.65 15.56 -6.59
N ASN A 78 17.77 14.61 -6.29
CA ASN A 78 18.10 13.18 -6.35
C ASN A 78 16.91 12.31 -6.79
N ILE A 79 16.45 12.50 -8.02
CA ILE A 79 15.77 11.43 -8.79
C ILE A 79 16.82 10.48 -9.39
N ALA A 80 17.89 10.18 -8.66
CA ALA A 80 18.46 8.84 -8.78
C ALA A 80 17.55 7.98 -7.92
N LEU A 81 16.55 7.32 -8.52
CA LEU A 81 15.98 6.15 -7.86
C LEU A 81 17.18 5.26 -7.51
N SER A 82 17.51 5.18 -6.22
CA SER A 82 18.43 4.14 -5.76
C SER A 82 17.93 2.84 -6.36
N SER A 83 18.79 2.09 -7.03
CA SER A 83 18.43 0.84 -7.69
C SER A 83 17.63 -0.09 -6.78
N LEU A 84 17.87 -0.01 -5.46
CA LEU A 84 17.13 -0.71 -4.43
C LEU A 84 15.67 -0.25 -4.27
N ASP A 85 15.41 1.06 -4.30
CA ASP A 85 14.05 1.63 -4.21
C ASP A 85 13.25 1.34 -5.49
N ALA A 86 13.90 1.36 -6.66
CA ALA A 86 13.27 0.97 -7.93
C ALA A 86 12.91 -0.52 -7.93
N ASP A 87 13.83 -1.37 -7.47
CA ASP A 87 13.66 -2.82 -7.44
C ASP A 87 12.56 -3.26 -6.47
N LEU A 88 12.48 -2.65 -5.28
CA LEU A 88 11.40 -2.88 -4.31
C LEU A 88 10.03 -2.44 -4.85
N MET A 89 9.95 -1.26 -5.46
CA MET A 89 8.70 -0.77 -6.05
C MET A 89 8.28 -1.64 -7.24
N HIS A 90 9.25 -2.11 -8.04
CA HIS A 90 9.01 -3.02 -9.15
C HIS A 90 8.56 -4.40 -8.67
N LYS A 91 9.19 -4.96 -7.63
CA LYS A 91 8.80 -6.24 -7.01
C LYS A 91 7.39 -6.19 -6.42
N ASN A 92 7.04 -5.13 -5.69
CA ASN A 92 5.69 -4.98 -5.13
C ASN A 92 4.64 -4.79 -6.23
N ARG A 93 4.95 -4.00 -7.27
CA ARG A 93 4.07 -3.87 -8.45
C ARG A 93 3.89 -5.21 -9.17
N MET A 94 4.97 -5.98 -9.34
CA MET A 94 4.95 -7.30 -9.99
C MET A 94 4.09 -8.27 -9.18
N LYS A 95 4.27 -8.34 -7.85
CA LYS A 95 3.44 -9.18 -6.98
C LYS A 95 1.95 -8.86 -7.12
N HIS A 96 1.60 -7.57 -7.08
CA HIS A 96 0.21 -7.13 -7.21
C HIS A 96 -0.38 -7.49 -8.58
N LEU A 97 0.37 -7.32 -9.66
CA LEU A 97 -0.07 -7.70 -11.01
C LEU A 97 -0.27 -9.23 -11.14
N THR A 98 0.64 -10.02 -10.58
CA THR A 98 0.51 -11.49 -10.57
C THR A 98 -0.70 -11.95 -9.76
N GLU A 99 -0.97 -11.31 -8.62
CA GLU A 99 -2.14 -11.62 -7.81
C GLU A 99 -3.44 -11.27 -8.54
N MET A 100 -3.49 -10.10 -9.18
CA MET A 100 -4.63 -9.70 -10.01
C MET A 100 -4.86 -10.65 -11.20
N GLN A 101 -3.79 -11.14 -11.83
CA GLN A 101 -3.88 -12.13 -12.90
C GLN A 101 -4.47 -13.46 -12.40
N LYS A 102 -4.03 -13.95 -11.22
CA LYS A 102 -4.61 -15.16 -10.61
C LYS A 102 -6.09 -14.99 -10.29
N LEU A 103 -6.49 -13.82 -9.77
CA LEU A 103 -7.89 -13.54 -9.47
C LEU A 103 -8.77 -13.53 -10.74
N LEU A 104 -8.25 -13.00 -11.85
CA LEU A 104 -8.95 -13.03 -13.14
C LEU A 104 -9.14 -14.46 -13.66
N GLU A 105 -8.15 -15.33 -13.50
CA GLU A 105 -8.24 -16.74 -13.90
C GLU A 105 -9.28 -17.49 -13.08
N VAL A 106 -9.31 -17.28 -11.76
CA VAL A 106 -10.34 -17.85 -10.88
C VAL A 106 -11.74 -17.36 -11.25
N LEU A 107 -11.90 -16.10 -11.66
CA LEU A 107 -13.20 -15.58 -12.12
C LEU A 107 -13.68 -16.29 -13.40
N ASP A 108 -12.81 -16.54 -14.38
CA ASP A 108 -13.18 -17.25 -15.62
C ASP A 108 -13.59 -18.71 -15.31
N GLU A 109 -12.89 -19.38 -14.39
CA GLU A 109 -13.27 -20.74 -13.94
C GLU A 109 -14.63 -20.77 -13.24
N ILE A 110 -14.91 -19.79 -12.37
CA ILE A 110 -16.21 -19.68 -11.69
C ILE A 110 -17.34 -19.42 -12.71
N GLU A 111 -17.13 -18.54 -13.69
CA GLU A 111 -18.13 -18.27 -14.74
C GLU A 111 -18.41 -19.50 -15.60
N ARG A 112 -17.37 -20.24 -16.01
CA ARG A 112 -17.52 -21.51 -16.75
C ARG A 112 -18.29 -22.54 -15.94
N THR A 113 -17.97 -22.68 -14.65
CA THR A 113 -18.64 -23.62 -13.76
C THR A 113 -20.12 -23.26 -13.57
N LYS A 114 -20.43 -21.97 -13.36
CA LYS A 114 -21.79 -21.44 -13.24
C LYS A 114 -22.63 -21.69 -14.51
N LYS A 115 -22.03 -21.50 -15.68
CA LYS A 115 -22.69 -21.77 -16.96
C LYS A 115 -23.01 -23.26 -17.13
N ASN A 116 -22.13 -24.13 -16.66
CA ASN A 116 -22.34 -25.58 -16.71
C ASN A 116 -23.41 -26.05 -15.73
N THR A 117 -23.45 -25.54 -14.50
CA THR A 117 -24.52 -25.89 -13.53
C THR A 117 -25.89 -25.44 -14.00
N SER A 118 -26.02 -24.22 -14.56
CA SER A 118 -27.29 -23.75 -15.13
C SER A 118 -27.82 -24.69 -16.22
N LYS A 119 -26.95 -25.20 -17.10
CA LYS A 119 -27.33 -26.16 -18.15
C LYS A 119 -27.74 -27.52 -17.57
N VAL A 120 -27.05 -27.98 -16.52
CA VAL A 120 -27.40 -29.22 -15.83
C VAL A 120 -28.78 -29.11 -15.17
N ASP A 121 -29.10 -27.97 -14.58
CA ASP A 121 -30.40 -27.73 -13.95
C ASP A 121 -31.53 -27.64 -14.99
N GLU A 122 -31.29 -27.00 -16.15
CA GLU A 122 -32.23 -27.00 -17.28
C GLU A 122 -32.49 -28.43 -17.82
N LEU A 123 -31.43 -29.23 -17.97
CA LEU A 123 -31.56 -30.61 -18.42
C LEU A 123 -32.31 -31.48 -17.42
N LYS A 124 -32.05 -31.31 -16.11
CA LYS A 124 -32.81 -31.99 -15.05
C LYS A 124 -34.29 -31.62 -15.08
N ALA A 125 -34.60 -30.33 -15.22
CA ALA A 125 -35.98 -29.86 -15.34
C ALA A 125 -36.67 -30.49 -16.56
N ARG A 126 -35.97 -30.56 -17.70
CA ARG A 126 -36.50 -31.16 -18.92
C ARG A 126 -36.71 -32.67 -18.82
N ILE A 127 -35.80 -33.39 -18.15
CA ILE A 127 -35.96 -34.82 -17.87
C ILE A 127 -37.18 -35.06 -16.97
N SER A 128 -37.36 -34.26 -15.92
CA SER A 128 -38.53 -34.33 -15.03
C SER A 128 -39.86 -34.06 -15.75
N GLU A 129 -39.89 -33.15 -16.74
CA GLU A 129 -41.09 -32.95 -17.56
C GLU A 129 -41.41 -34.17 -18.44
N LEU A 130 -40.39 -34.79 -19.03
CA LEU A 130 -40.55 -35.94 -19.93
C LEU A 130 -40.97 -37.20 -19.17
N THR A 131 -40.46 -37.42 -17.95
CA THR A 131 -40.85 -38.55 -17.10
C THR A 131 -42.24 -38.40 -16.47
N LYS A 132 -42.79 -37.18 -16.39
CA LYS A 132 -44.17 -36.93 -15.93
C LYS A 132 -45.25 -37.22 -16.98
N LYS A 133 -44.86 -37.34 -18.25
CA LYS A 133 -45.76 -37.60 -19.39
C LYS A 133 -45.81 -39.08 -19.79
N LEU A 134 -45.06 -39.94 -19.11
CA LEU A 134 -45.15 -41.40 -19.13
C LEU A 134 -46.05 -41.85 -17.98
#